data_AF-A0A017RU29-F1
#
_entry.id   AF-A0A017RU29-F1
#
_cell.length_a   1.000
_cell.length_b   1.000
_cell.length_c   1.000
_cell.angle_alpha   90.00
_cell.angle_beta   90.00
_cell.angle_gamma   90.00
#
_symmetry.space_group_name_H-M   'P 1'
#
loop_
_entity.id
_entity.type
_entity.pdbx_description
1 polymer ?
#
loop_
_entity_poly.entity_id
_entity_poly.type
_entity_poly.pdbx_seq_one_letter_code
_entity_poly.pdbx_strand_id
1 'polypeptide(L)'
;MAKSNSEYWLDRGVQNIKKADRYALRQADLITRWFKRATKKMTDKINEFYQKYAEDNVITIKEAKAALNDPKLLDRTIEDYYALVEKYMDDPETKALLDKLNYARSISREEFLKLQLNTILSELYFKYDEITTDTLTKAFEETYYKEIFDYQQFTGVGSSFQRISTHQILAAVSTNWSGKNYSERIWDNQRASLARRVNRIITTGMITGRSAKEMRQDLEKEMNTSTYNARRLIRTECNYVTGQARLRAYNENGTKQYQFLAVLDLRTSEICRSLDLKVFDVDKAKVGVNMNPMHPHCRSTTVPYIPDEEFDEDETRVARGHDGEVYKVPANMKYEDWYKKYVKGNPEAELQETMLKHIYGDNAQFKKYKDLLGKEMPKSLEDFQKLKYTDSDGWKDLKEFAKYKRKYPESDRAYYDINKEIQVLREKGLVDKRIGIAIKPKPVKIEGYDKHALDRMIERNFGTEDSADYIKNSIVAFSQFKGTRTTFYSNKGVATILNSNKNMITGWSKADFDEGSDLIMEVVNKYVRK
;
A
#
# COMPACT_ATOMS: atom_id res chain seq x y z
N MET A 1 -0.23 8.68 -52.83
CA MET A 1 -1.43 9.38 -52.32
C MET A 1 -1.19 9.60 -50.83
N ALA A 2 -1.44 10.81 -50.32
CA ALA A 2 -1.43 11.04 -48.88
C ALA A 2 -2.51 10.15 -48.24
N LYS A 3 -2.23 9.56 -47.07
CA LYS A 3 -3.23 8.79 -46.32
C LYS A 3 -4.31 9.74 -45.82
N SER A 4 -5.58 9.31 -45.80
CA SER A 4 -6.63 10.07 -45.12
C SER A 4 -6.35 10.15 -43.62
N ASN A 5 -6.92 11.13 -42.92
CA ASN A 5 -6.77 11.29 -41.48
C ASN A 5 -7.23 10.03 -40.75
N SER A 6 -8.33 9.43 -41.22
CA SER A 6 -8.84 8.16 -40.70
C SER A 6 -7.83 7.02 -40.85
N GLU A 7 -7.22 6.84 -42.03
CA GLU A 7 -6.25 5.76 -42.26
C GLU A 7 -4.99 5.93 -41.38
N TYR A 8 -4.51 7.16 -41.19
CA TYR A 8 -3.40 7.46 -40.28
C TYR A 8 -3.70 7.01 -38.84
N TRP A 9 -4.86 7.40 -38.31
CA TRP A 9 -5.23 7.12 -36.92
C TRP A 9 -5.52 5.64 -36.69
N LEU A 10 -6.12 4.94 -37.66
CA LEU A 10 -6.34 3.50 -37.59
C LEU A 10 -5.00 2.75 -37.52
N ASP A 11 -4.04 3.07 -38.40
CA ASP A 11 -2.71 2.45 -38.38
C ASP A 11 -1.96 2.74 -37.08
N ARG A 12 -2.03 3.97 -36.58
CA ARG A 12 -1.42 4.36 -35.31
C ARG A 12 -2.06 3.60 -34.14
N GLY A 13 -3.38 3.48 -34.12
CA GLY A 13 -4.13 2.69 -33.15
C GLY A 13 -3.69 1.23 -33.14
N VAL A 14 -3.53 0.60 -34.31
CA VAL A 14 -3.04 -0.79 -34.44
C VAL A 14 -1.62 -0.95 -33.88
N GLN A 15 -0.73 0.03 -34.09
CA GLN A 15 0.61 -0.01 -33.53
C GLN A 15 0.60 0.13 -31.99
N ASN A 16 -0.17 1.09 -31.47
CA ASN A 16 -0.28 1.35 -30.04
C ASN A 16 -0.89 0.15 -29.29
N ILE A 17 -1.95 -0.46 -29.82
CA ILE A 17 -2.56 -1.64 -29.19
C ILE A 17 -1.64 -2.86 -29.21
N LYS A 18 -0.87 -3.08 -30.28
CA LYS A 18 0.14 -4.16 -30.34
C LYS A 18 1.21 -3.99 -29.26
N LYS A 19 1.68 -2.75 -29.02
CA LYS A 19 2.65 -2.45 -27.96
C LYS A 19 2.04 -2.69 -26.57
N ALA A 20 0.82 -2.19 -26.34
CA ALA A 20 0.11 -2.33 -25.08
C ALA A 20 -0.24 -3.80 -24.74
N ASP A 21 -0.78 -4.58 -25.67
CA ASP A 21 -1.09 -6.01 -25.45
C ASP A 21 0.18 -6.82 -25.21
N ARG A 22 1.27 -6.55 -25.95
CA ARG A 22 2.57 -7.20 -25.71
C ARG A 22 3.11 -6.90 -24.31
N TYR A 23 2.98 -5.66 -23.84
CA TYR A 23 3.38 -5.29 -22.49
C TYR A 23 2.54 -6.04 -21.45
N ALA A 24 1.21 -6.03 -21.58
CA ALA A 24 0.31 -6.75 -20.69
C ALA A 24 0.58 -8.27 -20.66
N LEU A 25 0.86 -8.88 -21.82
CA LEU A 25 1.21 -10.30 -21.92
C LEU A 25 2.52 -10.64 -21.18
N ARG A 26 3.56 -9.82 -21.34
CA ARG A 26 4.83 -10.01 -20.61
C ARG A 26 4.64 -9.95 -19.09
N GLN A 27 3.81 -9.04 -18.60
CA GLN A 27 3.51 -8.94 -17.17
C GLN A 27 2.66 -10.12 -16.69
N ALA A 28 1.70 -10.57 -17.51
CA ALA A 28 0.94 -11.80 -17.24
C ALA A 28 1.84 -13.04 -17.15
N ASP A 29 2.90 -13.13 -17.96
CA ASP A 29 3.90 -14.19 -17.91
C ASP A 29 4.80 -14.08 -16.66
N LEU A 30 5.13 -12.86 -16.23
CA LEU A 30 5.82 -12.64 -14.95
C LEU A 30 5.00 -13.16 -13.76
N ILE A 31 3.70 -12.82 -13.71
CA ILE A 31 2.78 -13.36 -12.68
C ILE A 31 2.70 -14.88 -12.77
N THR A 32 2.62 -15.43 -13.99
CA THR A 32 2.60 -16.89 -14.21
C THR A 32 3.83 -17.58 -13.61
N ARG A 33 5.03 -16.97 -13.69
CA ARG A 33 6.25 -17.50 -13.06
C ARG A 33 6.16 -17.50 -11.53
N TRP A 34 5.56 -16.47 -10.94
CA TRP A 34 5.32 -16.43 -9.49
C TRP A 34 4.34 -17.51 -9.03
N PHE A 35 3.24 -17.71 -9.75
CA PHE A 35 2.32 -18.82 -9.48
C PHE A 35 3.03 -20.17 -9.58
N LYS A 36 3.81 -20.43 -10.64
CA LYS A 36 4.60 -21.66 -10.77
C LYS A 36 5.56 -21.89 -9.60
N ARG A 37 6.25 -20.83 -9.16
CA ARG A 37 7.15 -20.89 -7.99
C ARG A 37 6.40 -21.22 -6.71
N ALA A 38 5.25 -20.57 -6.48
CA ALA A 38 4.40 -20.83 -5.33
C ALA A 38 3.85 -22.27 -5.35
N THR A 39 3.36 -22.74 -6.50
CA THR A 39 2.90 -24.13 -6.68
C THR A 39 4.00 -25.10 -6.28
N LYS A 40 5.23 -24.93 -6.81
CA LYS A 40 6.36 -25.80 -6.45
C LYS A 40 6.65 -25.78 -4.94
N LYS A 41 6.77 -24.60 -4.33
CA LYS A 41 6.98 -24.47 -2.88
C LYS A 41 5.89 -25.21 -2.08
N MET A 42 4.63 -25.06 -2.50
CA MET A 42 3.49 -25.68 -1.82
C MET A 42 3.48 -27.21 -2.00
N THR A 43 3.77 -27.72 -3.20
CA THR A 43 3.89 -29.16 -3.45
C THR A 43 5.05 -29.78 -2.67
N ASP A 44 6.16 -29.05 -2.53
CA ASP A 44 7.30 -29.47 -1.72
C ASP A 44 6.90 -29.56 -0.24
N LYS A 45 6.12 -28.60 0.28
CA LYS A 45 5.59 -28.67 1.66
C LYS A 45 4.64 -29.84 1.90
N ILE A 46 3.81 -30.18 0.91
CA ILE A 46 2.99 -31.40 0.98
C ILE A 46 3.89 -32.65 1.01
N ASN A 47 4.97 -32.69 0.24
CA ASN A 47 5.90 -33.83 0.25
C ASN A 47 6.64 -33.97 1.57
N GLU A 48 7.25 -32.89 2.07
CA GLU A 48 7.95 -32.87 3.34
C GLU A 48 7.04 -33.35 4.47
N PHE A 49 5.77 -32.94 4.45
CA PHE A 49 4.77 -33.37 5.41
C PHE A 49 4.57 -34.89 5.39
N TYR A 50 4.44 -35.48 4.19
CA TYR A 50 4.24 -36.94 4.04
C TYR A 50 5.52 -37.74 4.27
N GLN A 51 6.69 -37.23 3.91
CA GLN A 51 7.98 -37.91 4.11
C GLN A 51 8.30 -38.08 5.60
N LYS A 52 8.17 -37.00 6.37
CA LYS A 52 8.31 -37.07 7.84
C LYS A 52 7.35 -38.10 8.45
N TYR A 53 6.13 -38.17 7.91
CA TYR A 53 5.15 -39.15 8.35
C TYR A 53 5.51 -40.60 7.94
N ALA A 54 6.10 -40.81 6.75
CA ALA A 54 6.51 -42.12 6.26
C ALA A 54 7.75 -42.67 6.98
N GLU A 55 8.67 -41.80 7.42
CA GLU A 55 9.86 -42.19 8.20
C GLU A 55 9.52 -42.47 9.68
N ASP A 56 8.55 -41.76 10.26
CA ASP A 56 8.12 -41.95 11.66
C ASP A 56 7.20 -43.17 11.87
N ASN A 57 6.66 -43.80 10.82
CA ASN A 57 5.59 -44.80 10.92
C ASN A 57 5.70 -45.95 9.88
N VAL A 58 6.22 -47.12 10.29
CA VAL A 58 6.01 -48.42 9.58
C VAL A 58 4.59 -48.93 9.86
N ILE A 59 3.58 -48.15 9.52
CA ILE A 59 2.31 -48.17 10.24
C ILE A 59 1.16 -47.78 9.28
N THR A 60 0.00 -48.42 9.44
CA THR A 60 -1.12 -48.45 8.47
C THR A 60 -1.86 -47.11 8.38
N ILE A 61 -2.65 -46.87 7.31
CA ILE A 61 -3.52 -45.67 7.12
C ILE A 61 -4.34 -45.28 8.37
N LYS A 62 -4.66 -46.25 9.25
CA LYS A 62 -5.46 -46.04 10.46
C LYS A 62 -4.69 -45.35 11.59
N GLU A 63 -3.39 -45.61 11.68
CA GLU A 63 -2.50 -45.08 12.72
C GLU A 63 -1.92 -43.71 12.31
N ALA A 64 -1.83 -43.44 11.00
CA ALA A 64 -1.63 -42.09 10.44
C ALA A 64 -2.67 -41.08 10.91
N LYS A 65 -3.92 -41.53 11.02
CA LYS A 65 -5.04 -40.71 11.50
C LYS A 65 -4.91 -40.33 12.97
N ALA A 66 -4.24 -41.14 13.80
CA ALA A 66 -4.01 -40.83 15.20
C ALA A 66 -2.86 -39.81 15.38
N ALA A 67 -1.78 -39.97 14.61
CA ALA A 67 -0.65 -39.05 14.59
C ALA A 67 -1.01 -37.64 14.07
N LEU A 68 -2.03 -37.51 13.21
CA LEU A 68 -2.48 -36.22 12.68
C LEU A 68 -3.11 -35.29 13.72
N ASN A 69 -3.64 -35.85 14.82
CA ASN A 69 -4.27 -35.13 15.93
C ASN A 69 -3.35 -34.99 17.16
N ASP A 70 -2.10 -35.45 17.10
CA ASP A 70 -1.13 -35.29 18.18
C ASP A 70 -0.74 -33.81 18.32
N PRO A 71 -1.02 -33.15 19.46
CA PRO A 71 -0.77 -31.73 19.65
C PRO A 71 0.71 -31.32 19.72
N LYS A 72 1.66 -32.25 19.58
CA LYS A 72 3.09 -31.91 19.57
C LYS A 72 3.56 -31.51 18.19
N LEU A 73 3.54 -30.20 17.90
CA LEU A 73 4.53 -29.52 17.04
C LEU A 73 4.40 -28.00 17.14
N LEU A 74 5.31 -27.38 17.88
CA LEU A 74 5.91 -26.11 17.49
C LEU A 74 7.38 -26.14 17.93
N ASP A 75 8.26 -26.39 16.98
CA ASP A 75 9.68 -25.99 17.05
C ASP A 75 9.85 -24.73 16.18
N ARG A 76 8.98 -23.75 16.38
CA ARG A 76 9.14 -22.37 15.91
C ARG A 76 8.87 -21.46 17.08
N THR A 77 9.74 -20.48 17.29
CA THR A 77 9.62 -19.61 18.44
C THR A 77 8.39 -18.71 18.31
N ILE A 78 7.89 -18.22 19.44
CA ILE A 78 6.83 -17.20 19.48
C ILE A 78 7.24 -15.97 18.63
N GLU A 79 8.54 -15.69 18.50
CA GLU A 79 9.06 -14.62 17.63
C GLU A 79 8.83 -14.89 16.14
N ASP A 80 9.01 -16.12 15.65
CA ASP A 80 8.71 -16.47 14.26
C ASP A 80 7.21 -16.30 13.93
N TYR A 81 6.34 -16.60 14.89
CA TYR A 81 4.91 -16.35 14.79
C TYR A 81 4.61 -14.85 14.68
N TYR A 82 5.13 -14.03 15.59
CA TYR A 82 4.93 -12.58 15.54
C TYR A 82 5.55 -11.94 14.29
N ALA A 83 6.68 -12.44 13.80
CA ALA A 83 7.28 -11.99 12.55
C ALA A 83 6.38 -12.29 11.34
N LEU A 84 5.69 -13.43 11.31
CA LEU A 84 4.72 -13.76 10.26
C LEU A 84 3.44 -12.91 10.36
N VAL A 85 2.95 -12.65 11.58
CA VAL A 85 1.83 -11.74 11.82
C VAL A 85 2.16 -10.34 11.33
N GLU A 86 3.33 -9.80 11.67
CA GLU A 86 3.77 -8.48 11.20
C GLU A 86 3.92 -8.45 9.67
N LYS A 87 4.46 -9.51 9.08
CA LYS A 87 4.71 -9.59 7.64
C LYS A 87 3.44 -9.70 6.81
N TYR A 88 2.40 -10.36 7.31
CA TYR A 88 1.17 -10.66 6.56
C TYR A 88 -0.10 -10.13 7.23
N MET A 89 0.01 -9.10 8.09
CA MET A 89 -1.13 -8.53 8.84
C MET A 89 -2.30 -8.10 7.94
N ASP A 90 -1.99 -7.76 6.68
CA ASP A 90 -2.94 -7.25 5.69
C ASP A 90 -3.61 -8.37 4.86
N ASP A 91 -3.27 -9.65 5.07
CA ASP A 91 -3.95 -10.82 4.46
C ASP A 91 -4.96 -11.43 5.44
N PRO A 92 -6.28 -11.22 5.27
CA PRO A 92 -7.29 -11.67 6.22
C PRO A 92 -7.30 -13.18 6.45
N GLU A 93 -7.00 -13.97 5.42
CA GLU A 93 -7.04 -15.44 5.48
C GLU A 93 -5.87 -15.97 6.30
N THR A 94 -4.68 -15.42 6.10
CA THR A 94 -3.49 -15.79 6.87
C THR A 94 -3.57 -15.25 8.28
N LYS A 95 -4.08 -14.02 8.47
CA LYS A 95 -4.33 -13.45 9.80
C LYS A 95 -5.32 -14.29 10.60
N ALA A 96 -6.45 -14.70 10.02
CA ALA A 96 -7.42 -15.54 10.71
C ALA A 96 -6.83 -16.88 11.17
N LEU A 97 -5.95 -17.48 10.35
CA LEU A 97 -5.20 -18.67 10.75
C LEU A 97 -4.24 -18.36 11.89
N LEU A 98 -3.46 -17.28 11.80
CA LEU A 98 -2.53 -16.89 12.86
C LEU A 98 -3.24 -16.59 14.18
N ASP A 99 -4.32 -15.81 14.15
CA ASP A 99 -5.13 -15.48 15.33
C ASP A 99 -5.65 -16.75 16.01
N LYS A 100 -6.17 -17.71 15.23
CA LYS A 100 -6.61 -19.02 15.77
C LYS A 100 -5.47 -19.75 16.48
N LEU A 101 -4.26 -19.71 15.92
CA LEU A 101 -3.09 -20.40 16.48
C LEU A 101 -2.55 -19.69 17.73
N ASN A 102 -2.69 -18.36 17.84
CA ASN A 102 -2.28 -17.58 19.01
C ASN A 102 -3.01 -18.02 20.30
N TYR A 103 -4.31 -18.32 20.17
CA TYR A 103 -5.13 -18.74 21.30
C TYR A 103 -4.97 -20.22 21.63
N ALA A 104 -4.33 -21.01 20.75
CA ALA A 104 -4.13 -22.43 20.93
C ALA A 104 -2.82 -22.71 21.70
N ARG A 105 -2.87 -23.53 22.76
CA ARG A 105 -1.65 -24.00 23.48
C ARG A 105 -0.78 -24.93 22.63
N SER A 106 -1.33 -25.47 21.55
CA SER A 106 -0.74 -26.45 20.64
C SER A 106 -1.51 -26.44 19.33
N ILE A 107 -0.84 -26.72 18.21
CA ILE A 107 -1.44 -26.68 16.86
C ILE A 107 -1.41 -28.08 16.25
N SER A 108 -2.47 -28.47 15.52
CA SER A 108 -2.43 -29.75 14.80
C SER A 108 -1.49 -29.68 13.60
N ARG A 109 -0.98 -30.83 13.17
CA ARG A 109 -0.14 -30.96 11.98
C ARG A 109 -0.86 -30.48 10.71
N GLU A 110 -2.17 -30.75 10.61
CA GLU A 110 -3.03 -30.25 9.55
C GLU A 110 -3.04 -28.71 9.50
N GLU A 111 -3.28 -28.08 10.65
CA GLU A 111 -3.33 -26.62 10.76
C GLU A 111 -1.98 -25.99 10.46
N PHE A 112 -0.88 -26.62 10.88
CA PHE A 112 0.47 -26.16 10.55
C PHE A 112 0.74 -26.20 9.05
N LEU A 113 0.39 -27.29 8.36
CA LEU A 113 0.52 -27.38 6.91
C LEU A 113 -0.33 -26.30 6.21
N LYS A 114 -1.59 -26.11 6.63
CA LYS A 114 -2.44 -25.03 6.11
C LYS A 114 -1.81 -23.66 6.30
N LEU A 115 -1.22 -23.37 7.47
CA LEU A 115 -0.52 -22.11 7.71
C LEU A 115 0.65 -21.92 6.75
N GLN A 116 1.48 -22.94 6.57
CA GLN A 116 2.62 -22.89 5.64
C GLN A 116 2.18 -22.60 4.20
N LEU A 117 1.13 -23.28 3.74
CA LEU A 117 0.57 -23.08 2.41
C LEU A 117 -0.02 -21.68 2.24
N ASN A 118 -0.80 -21.19 3.22
CA ASN A 118 -1.38 -19.85 3.18
C ASN A 118 -0.32 -18.75 3.27
N THR A 119 0.77 -18.96 3.99
CA THR A 119 1.92 -18.06 4.01
C THR A 119 2.56 -17.91 2.62
N ILE A 120 2.70 -19.03 1.89
CA ILE A 120 3.20 -19.01 0.50
C ILE A 120 2.20 -18.29 -0.43
N LEU A 121 0.90 -18.50 -0.22
CA LEU A 121 -0.14 -17.78 -0.97
C LEU A 121 -0.12 -16.28 -0.66
N SER A 122 0.09 -15.85 0.60
CA SER A 122 0.25 -14.43 0.94
C SER A 122 1.41 -13.82 0.16
N GLU A 123 2.60 -14.44 0.20
CA GLU A 123 3.77 -13.98 -0.54
C GLU A 123 3.47 -13.83 -2.04
N LEU A 124 2.81 -14.83 -2.64
CA LEU A 124 2.38 -14.80 -4.03
C LEU A 124 1.44 -13.63 -4.33
N TYR A 125 0.41 -13.43 -3.51
CA TYR A 125 -0.62 -12.44 -3.78
C TYR A 125 -0.16 -11.01 -3.53
N PHE A 126 0.72 -10.78 -2.56
CA PHE A 126 1.42 -9.49 -2.42
C PHE A 126 2.25 -9.18 -3.67
N LYS A 127 2.97 -10.15 -4.23
CA LYS A 127 3.72 -9.96 -5.49
C LYS A 127 2.81 -9.79 -6.69
N TYR A 128 1.69 -10.49 -6.73
CA TYR A 128 0.72 -10.34 -7.80
C TYR A 128 0.08 -8.95 -7.80
N ASP A 129 -0.34 -8.45 -6.64
CA ASP A 129 -0.91 -7.11 -6.48
C ASP A 129 0.12 -6.00 -6.80
N GLU A 130 1.36 -6.14 -6.32
CA GLU A 130 2.48 -5.24 -6.64
C GLU A 130 2.72 -5.14 -8.15
N ILE A 131 2.93 -6.29 -8.81
CA ILE A 131 3.19 -6.33 -10.26
C ILE A 131 2.00 -5.74 -11.03
N THR A 132 0.77 -6.04 -10.60
CA THR A 132 -0.44 -5.52 -11.26
C THR A 132 -0.52 -4.01 -11.10
N THR A 133 -0.33 -3.48 -9.89
CA THR A 133 -0.30 -2.04 -9.62
C THR A 133 0.70 -1.33 -10.53
N ASP A 134 1.96 -1.78 -10.51
CA ASP A 134 3.04 -1.20 -11.32
C ASP A 134 2.77 -1.29 -12.82
N THR A 135 2.15 -2.39 -13.27
CA THR A 135 1.81 -2.57 -14.67
C THR A 135 0.74 -1.57 -15.10
N LEU A 136 -0.31 -1.42 -14.30
CA LEU A 136 -1.44 -0.55 -14.61
C LEU A 136 -1.05 0.93 -14.57
N THR A 137 -0.25 1.34 -13.58
CA THR A 137 0.23 2.72 -13.46
C THR A 137 1.13 3.10 -14.64
N LYS A 138 2.08 2.24 -15.01
CA LYS A 138 2.95 2.44 -16.19
C LYS A 138 2.18 2.42 -17.50
N ALA A 139 1.23 1.49 -17.66
CA ALA A 139 0.43 1.42 -18.88
C ALA A 139 -0.44 2.67 -19.05
N PHE A 140 -0.99 3.19 -17.95
CA PHE A 140 -1.77 4.41 -17.96
C PHE A 140 -0.90 5.62 -18.34
N GLU A 141 0.24 5.82 -17.66
CA GLU A 141 1.16 6.93 -17.92
C GLU A 141 1.69 6.92 -19.35
N GLU A 142 2.24 5.79 -19.81
CA GLU A 142 2.77 5.64 -21.16
C GLU A 142 1.70 5.88 -22.22
N THR A 143 0.47 5.40 -22.00
CA THR A 143 -0.62 5.63 -22.96
C THR A 143 -1.02 7.09 -22.99
N TYR A 144 -1.16 7.75 -21.84
CA TYR A 144 -1.53 9.15 -21.76
C TYR A 144 -0.55 10.04 -22.55
N TYR A 145 0.74 9.93 -22.26
CA TYR A 145 1.76 10.74 -22.93
C TYR A 145 1.96 10.34 -24.39
N LYS A 146 1.84 9.05 -24.74
CA LYS A 146 1.95 8.60 -26.12
C LYS A 146 0.83 9.12 -27.01
N GLU A 147 -0.39 9.18 -26.50
CA GLU A 147 -1.56 9.68 -27.26
C GLU A 147 -1.48 11.21 -27.45
N ILE A 148 -0.97 11.96 -26.45
CA ILE A 148 -0.64 13.38 -26.62
C ILE A 148 0.44 13.55 -27.69
N PHE A 149 1.53 12.80 -27.61
CA PHE A 149 2.60 12.86 -28.61
C PHE A 149 2.11 12.53 -30.02
N ASP A 150 1.33 11.46 -30.19
CA ASP A 150 0.84 11.04 -31.50
C ASP A 150 -0.08 12.10 -32.12
N TYR A 151 -0.87 12.80 -31.29
CA TYR A 151 -1.68 13.93 -31.72
C TYR A 151 -0.84 15.13 -32.12
N GLN A 152 0.12 15.55 -31.29
CA GLN A 152 1.00 16.68 -31.61
C GLN A 152 1.91 16.41 -32.82
N GLN A 153 2.32 15.16 -33.02
CA GLN A 153 3.04 14.74 -34.23
C GLN A 153 2.14 14.81 -35.47
N PHE A 154 0.86 14.44 -35.34
CA PHE A 154 -0.12 14.53 -36.42
C PHE A 154 -0.40 15.98 -36.82
N THR A 155 -0.62 16.87 -35.85
CA THR A 155 -0.87 18.30 -36.11
C THR A 155 0.40 19.08 -36.48
N GLY A 156 1.59 18.51 -36.27
CA GLY A 156 2.89 19.17 -36.42
C GLY A 156 3.19 20.23 -35.35
N VAL A 157 2.26 20.45 -34.41
CA VAL A 157 2.29 21.52 -33.42
C VAL A 157 1.95 20.96 -32.03
N GLY A 158 2.84 21.20 -31.09
CA GLY A 158 2.65 20.88 -29.67
C GLY A 158 1.96 22.01 -28.93
N SER A 159 0.99 21.64 -28.09
CA SER A 159 0.32 22.50 -27.11
C SER A 159 0.77 22.18 -25.69
N SER A 160 0.50 23.08 -24.74
CA SER A 160 0.57 22.77 -23.32
C SER A 160 -0.43 21.64 -22.98
N PHE A 161 -0.04 20.78 -22.06
CA PHE A 161 -0.86 19.68 -21.53
C PHE A 161 -0.58 19.51 -20.05
N GLN A 162 -1.57 19.02 -19.30
CA GLN A 162 -1.36 18.77 -17.88
C GLN A 162 -0.44 17.56 -17.68
N ARG A 163 0.65 17.73 -16.93
CA ARG A 163 1.43 16.60 -16.41
C ARG A 163 0.57 15.82 -15.42
N ILE A 164 0.48 14.51 -15.62
CA ILE A 164 -0.42 13.69 -14.82
C ILE A 164 0.24 13.29 -13.51
N SER A 165 -0.37 13.59 -12.36
CA SER A 165 0.26 13.31 -11.07
C SER A 165 0.13 11.83 -10.67
N THR A 166 1.05 11.35 -9.82
CA THR A 166 1.00 9.99 -9.27
C THR A 166 -0.34 9.67 -8.62
N HIS A 167 -0.93 10.64 -7.91
CA HIS A 167 -2.24 10.49 -7.29
C HIS A 167 -3.36 10.28 -8.32
N GLN A 168 -3.33 11.03 -9.42
CA GLN A 168 -4.32 10.91 -10.49
C GLN A 168 -4.22 9.56 -11.20
N ILE A 169 -3.01 9.06 -11.46
CA ILE A 169 -2.79 7.72 -12.02
C ILE A 169 -3.35 6.66 -11.08
N LEU A 170 -2.98 6.71 -9.80
CA LEU A 170 -3.39 5.73 -8.79
C LEU A 170 -4.91 5.71 -8.60
N ALA A 171 -5.55 6.89 -8.64
CA ALA A 171 -7.01 7.03 -8.59
C ALA A 171 -7.68 6.37 -9.81
N ALA A 172 -7.18 6.62 -11.03
CA ALA A 172 -7.72 6.02 -12.25
C ALA A 172 -7.57 4.49 -12.24
N VAL A 173 -6.40 4.00 -11.83
CA VAL A 173 -6.08 2.57 -11.75
C VAL A 173 -6.88 1.86 -10.65
N SER A 174 -7.20 2.54 -9.55
CA SER A 174 -7.95 1.98 -8.41
C SER A 174 -9.46 2.25 -8.47
N THR A 175 -9.96 2.71 -9.62
CA THR A 175 -11.38 3.01 -9.80
C THR A 175 -12.22 1.73 -9.77
N ASN A 176 -13.33 1.77 -9.05
CA ASN A 176 -14.34 0.73 -9.09
C ASN A 176 -15.22 0.88 -10.35
N TRP A 177 -14.74 0.32 -11.46
CA TRP A 177 -15.40 0.45 -12.76
C TRP A 177 -16.35 -0.71 -13.12
N SER A 178 -16.29 -1.82 -12.38
CA SER A 178 -17.13 -3.01 -12.62
C SER A 178 -17.38 -3.77 -11.32
N GLY A 179 -17.96 -3.07 -10.34
CA GLY A 179 -18.33 -3.59 -9.02
C GLY A 179 -17.18 -3.68 -8.01
N LYS A 180 -15.93 -3.82 -8.47
CA LYS A 180 -14.69 -3.74 -7.68
C LYS A 180 -13.56 -3.04 -8.46
N ASN A 181 -12.47 -2.68 -7.78
CA ASN A 181 -11.18 -2.38 -8.43
C ASN A 181 -10.31 -3.65 -8.56
N TYR A 182 -9.16 -3.55 -9.26
CA TYR A 182 -8.29 -4.71 -9.50
C TYR A 182 -7.75 -5.34 -8.20
N SER A 183 -7.32 -4.53 -7.23
CA SER A 183 -6.72 -5.02 -5.98
C SER A 183 -7.75 -5.74 -5.12
N GLU A 184 -8.97 -5.19 -5.02
CA GLU A 184 -10.11 -5.86 -4.39
C GLU A 184 -10.45 -7.20 -5.09
N ARG A 185 -10.36 -7.28 -6.43
CA ARG A 185 -10.54 -8.56 -7.14
C ARG A 185 -9.44 -9.57 -6.80
N ILE A 186 -8.21 -9.11 -6.61
CA ILE A 186 -7.07 -9.94 -6.23
C ILE A 186 -7.28 -10.50 -4.81
N TRP A 187 -7.60 -9.65 -3.84
CA TRP A 187 -7.69 -10.01 -2.43
C TRP A 187 -9.03 -10.66 -2.05
N ASP A 188 -10.17 -10.02 -2.33
CA ASP A 188 -11.47 -10.50 -1.83
C ASP A 188 -11.98 -11.73 -2.57
N ASN A 189 -11.64 -11.87 -3.85
CA ASN A 189 -12.17 -12.94 -4.69
C ASN A 189 -11.11 -14.01 -4.95
N GLN A 190 -10.00 -13.65 -5.61
CA GLN A 190 -9.03 -14.65 -6.04
C GLN A 190 -8.28 -15.27 -4.86
N ARG A 191 -7.68 -14.46 -3.98
CA ARG A 191 -6.90 -14.93 -2.82
C ARG A 191 -7.75 -15.72 -1.83
N ALA A 192 -8.90 -15.18 -1.44
CA ALA A 192 -9.81 -15.84 -0.50
C ALA A 192 -10.37 -17.16 -1.07
N SER A 193 -10.78 -17.18 -2.34
CA SER A 193 -11.32 -18.40 -2.95
C SER A 193 -10.26 -19.49 -3.11
N LEU A 194 -9.02 -19.14 -3.46
CA LEU A 194 -7.94 -20.11 -3.58
C LEU A 194 -7.56 -20.70 -2.22
N ALA A 195 -7.43 -19.89 -1.17
CA ALA A 195 -7.16 -20.41 0.17
C ALA A 195 -8.21 -21.40 0.65
N ARG A 196 -9.49 -21.10 0.44
CA ARG A 196 -10.57 -22.06 0.76
C ARG A 196 -10.42 -23.39 0.01
N ARG A 197 -10.08 -23.36 -1.29
CA ARG A 197 -9.89 -24.58 -2.09
C ARG A 197 -8.64 -25.36 -1.65
N VAL A 198 -7.53 -24.67 -1.37
CA VAL A 198 -6.29 -25.27 -0.85
C VAL A 198 -6.52 -25.90 0.51
N ASN A 199 -7.15 -25.18 1.45
CA ASN A 199 -7.46 -25.70 2.77
C ASN A 199 -8.35 -26.94 2.68
N ARG A 200 -9.33 -26.94 1.76
CA ARG A 200 -10.20 -28.10 1.51
C ARG A 200 -9.45 -29.30 0.95
N ILE A 201 -8.47 -29.11 0.06
CA ILE A 201 -7.61 -30.20 -0.44
C ILE A 201 -6.93 -30.89 0.73
N ILE A 202 -6.33 -30.10 1.63
CA ILE A 202 -5.65 -30.62 2.82
C ILE A 202 -6.63 -31.34 3.75
N THR A 203 -7.72 -30.69 4.16
CA THR A 203 -8.72 -31.29 5.06
C THR A 203 -9.27 -32.60 4.49
N THR A 204 -9.70 -32.58 3.22
CA THR A 204 -10.33 -33.75 2.58
C THR A 204 -9.32 -34.87 2.40
N GLY A 205 -8.12 -34.54 1.94
CA GLY A 205 -7.07 -35.52 1.73
C GLY A 205 -6.65 -36.21 3.02
N MET A 206 -6.58 -35.47 4.13
CA MET A 206 -6.29 -36.05 5.45
C MET A 206 -7.43 -36.94 5.96
N ILE A 207 -8.69 -36.51 5.86
CA ILE A 207 -9.85 -37.31 6.30
C ILE A 207 -9.97 -38.60 5.50
N THR A 208 -9.77 -38.52 4.17
CA THR A 208 -9.98 -39.64 3.24
C THR A 208 -8.74 -40.50 3.02
N GLY A 209 -7.57 -40.10 3.52
CA GLY A 209 -6.32 -40.84 3.36
C GLY A 209 -5.71 -40.74 1.97
N ARG A 210 -5.91 -39.61 1.26
CA ARG A 210 -5.29 -39.36 -0.05
C ARG A 210 -3.77 -39.34 0.05
N SER A 211 -3.13 -39.84 -0.99
CA SER A 211 -1.67 -39.79 -1.13
C SER A 211 -1.18 -38.36 -1.38
N ALA A 212 0.10 -38.11 -1.06
CA ALA A 212 0.77 -36.85 -1.40
C ALA A 212 0.66 -36.54 -2.90
N LYS A 213 0.74 -37.57 -3.76
CA LYS A 213 0.64 -37.42 -5.22
C LYS A 213 -0.72 -36.85 -5.63
N GLU A 214 -1.81 -37.41 -5.11
CA GLU A 214 -3.17 -36.96 -5.43
C GLU A 214 -3.40 -35.51 -4.96
N MET A 215 -3.02 -35.18 -3.73
CA MET A 215 -3.18 -33.82 -3.23
C MET A 215 -2.35 -32.78 -3.98
N ARG A 216 -1.14 -33.14 -4.42
CA ARG A 216 -0.33 -32.27 -5.30
C ARG A 216 -1.02 -32.03 -6.63
N GLN A 217 -1.59 -33.06 -7.25
CA GLN A 217 -2.31 -32.93 -8.53
C GLN A 217 -3.54 -32.02 -8.39
N ASP A 218 -4.31 -32.17 -7.31
CA ASP A 218 -5.44 -31.29 -7.02
C ASP A 218 -4.96 -29.84 -6.79
N LEU A 219 -3.89 -29.66 -6.02
CA LEU A 219 -3.30 -28.35 -5.77
C LEU A 219 -2.83 -27.68 -7.08
N GLU A 220 -2.11 -28.42 -7.93
CA GLU A 220 -1.63 -27.93 -9.22
C GLU A 220 -2.79 -27.48 -10.11
N LYS A 221 -3.90 -28.23 -10.14
CA LYS A 221 -5.11 -27.86 -10.88
C LYS A 221 -5.71 -26.55 -10.39
N GLU A 222 -5.82 -26.37 -9.08
CA GLU A 222 -6.35 -25.14 -8.47
C GLU A 222 -5.42 -23.93 -8.70
N MET A 223 -4.11 -24.15 -8.63
CA MET A 223 -3.11 -23.13 -8.92
C MET A 223 -3.12 -22.73 -10.41
N ASN A 224 -3.27 -23.69 -11.34
CA ASN A 224 -3.37 -23.43 -12.77
C ASN A 224 -4.63 -22.61 -13.11
N THR A 225 -5.77 -22.93 -12.49
CA THR A 225 -7.01 -22.16 -12.63
C THR A 225 -6.84 -20.73 -12.13
N SER A 226 -6.19 -20.56 -10.98
CA SER A 226 -5.92 -19.24 -10.40
C SER A 226 -4.92 -18.44 -11.24
N THR A 227 -3.93 -19.10 -11.83
CA THR A 227 -2.99 -18.49 -12.78
C THR A 227 -3.71 -17.98 -14.03
N TYR A 228 -4.64 -18.77 -14.58
CA TYR A 228 -5.46 -18.34 -15.72
C TYR A 228 -6.31 -17.12 -15.38
N ASN A 229 -6.96 -17.11 -14.23
CA ASN A 229 -7.74 -15.97 -13.75
C ASN A 229 -6.87 -14.72 -13.54
N ALA A 230 -5.66 -14.87 -13.02
CA ALA A 230 -4.72 -13.78 -12.82
C ALA A 230 -4.29 -13.14 -14.16
N ARG A 231 -3.98 -13.99 -15.16
CA ARG A 231 -3.68 -13.56 -16.53
C ARG A 231 -4.85 -12.83 -17.19
N ARG A 232 -6.08 -13.30 -16.96
CA ARG A 232 -7.29 -12.63 -17.46
C ARG A 232 -7.48 -11.27 -16.82
N LEU A 233 -7.30 -11.17 -15.51
CA LEU A 233 -7.48 -9.92 -14.77
C LEU A 233 -6.51 -8.86 -15.28
N ILE A 234 -5.20 -9.11 -15.24
CA ILE A 234 -4.20 -8.10 -15.63
C ILE A 234 -4.41 -7.58 -17.05
N ARG A 235 -4.75 -8.46 -18.01
CA ARG A 235 -5.01 -8.05 -19.40
C ARG A 235 -6.25 -7.17 -19.51
N THR A 236 -7.32 -7.51 -18.79
CA THR A 236 -8.58 -6.76 -18.81
C THR A 236 -8.41 -5.40 -18.16
N GLU A 237 -7.75 -5.35 -17.01
CA GLU A 237 -7.44 -4.10 -16.31
C GLU A 237 -6.49 -3.22 -17.12
N CYS A 238 -5.48 -3.79 -17.80
CA CYS A 238 -4.62 -3.04 -18.72
C CYS A 238 -5.44 -2.39 -19.85
N ASN A 239 -6.38 -3.14 -20.44
CA ASN A 239 -7.23 -2.59 -21.48
C ASN A 239 -8.11 -1.44 -20.94
N TYR A 240 -8.66 -1.59 -19.73
CA TYR A 240 -9.41 -0.53 -19.04
C TYR A 240 -8.57 0.72 -18.82
N VAL A 241 -7.41 0.61 -18.14
CA VAL A 241 -6.61 1.78 -17.78
C VAL A 241 -6.05 2.49 -19.00
N THR A 242 -5.69 1.76 -20.07
CA THR A 242 -5.25 2.39 -21.32
C THR A 242 -6.40 3.10 -22.06
N GLY A 243 -7.64 2.59 -21.97
CA GLY A 243 -8.82 3.31 -22.44
C GLY A 243 -9.05 4.61 -21.64
N GLN A 244 -8.96 4.55 -20.31
CA GLN A 244 -9.10 5.75 -19.47
C GLN A 244 -8.00 6.79 -19.74
N ALA A 245 -6.76 6.34 -19.95
CA ALA A 245 -5.65 7.21 -20.33
C ALA A 245 -5.91 7.92 -21.68
N ARG A 246 -6.46 7.19 -22.67
CA ARG A 246 -6.86 7.75 -23.97
C ARG A 246 -7.93 8.81 -23.83
N LEU A 247 -9.02 8.53 -23.11
CA LEU A 247 -10.09 9.51 -22.90
C LEU A 247 -9.55 10.80 -22.26
N ARG A 248 -8.62 10.66 -21.32
CA ARG A 248 -7.98 11.82 -20.72
C ARG A 248 -7.13 12.58 -21.72
N ALA A 249 -6.30 11.90 -22.51
CA ALA A 249 -5.52 12.54 -23.57
C ALA A 249 -6.41 13.20 -24.64
N TYR A 250 -7.55 12.60 -25.01
CA TYR A 250 -8.52 13.19 -25.93
C TYR A 250 -9.06 14.51 -25.40
N ASN A 251 -9.38 14.59 -24.10
CA ASN A 251 -9.82 15.84 -23.48
C ASN A 251 -8.72 16.91 -23.48
N GLU A 252 -7.47 16.55 -23.18
CA GLU A 252 -6.33 17.48 -23.22
C GLU A 252 -6.06 18.01 -24.64
N ASN A 253 -6.21 17.15 -25.65
CA ASN A 253 -6.02 17.49 -27.05
C ASN A 253 -7.24 18.21 -27.67
N GLY A 254 -8.34 18.37 -26.93
CA GLY A 254 -9.58 18.97 -27.43
C GLY A 254 -10.37 18.09 -28.40
N THR A 255 -10.01 16.81 -28.53
CA THR A 255 -10.70 15.82 -29.38
C THR A 255 -12.16 15.65 -28.91
N LYS A 256 -13.12 15.87 -29.83
CA LYS A 256 -14.56 15.78 -29.50
C LYS A 256 -15.14 14.38 -29.67
N GLN A 257 -14.63 13.64 -30.65
CA GLN A 257 -15.12 12.32 -31.00
C GLN A 257 -13.99 11.32 -31.12
N TYR A 258 -14.28 10.07 -30.80
CA TYR A 258 -13.36 8.96 -31.00
C TYR A 258 -14.04 7.88 -31.83
N GLN A 259 -13.23 7.10 -32.54
CA GLN A 259 -13.66 5.93 -33.27
C GLN A 259 -13.25 4.67 -32.50
N PHE A 260 -14.19 3.73 -32.37
CA PHE A 260 -13.92 2.44 -31.76
C PHE A 260 -13.21 1.53 -32.77
N LEU A 261 -12.10 0.91 -32.36
CA LEU A 261 -11.27 0.05 -33.20
C LEU A 261 -11.20 -1.36 -32.60
N ALA A 262 -11.84 -2.31 -33.25
CA ALA A 262 -11.76 -3.73 -32.92
C ALA A 262 -10.53 -4.37 -33.59
N VAL A 263 -9.85 -5.24 -32.86
CA VAL A 263 -8.81 -6.09 -33.45
C VAL A 263 -9.51 -7.23 -34.17
N LEU A 264 -9.90 -7.03 -35.45
CA LEU A 264 -10.64 -7.99 -36.28
C LEU A 264 -9.85 -9.26 -36.62
N ASP A 265 -9.70 -10.15 -35.64
CA ASP A 265 -9.21 -11.52 -35.84
C ASP A 265 -10.26 -12.58 -35.44
N LEU A 266 -9.92 -13.87 -35.59
CA LEU A 266 -10.80 -15.00 -35.25
C LEU A 266 -11.25 -15.04 -33.78
N ARG A 267 -10.62 -14.28 -32.89
CA ARG A 267 -10.90 -14.22 -31.46
C ARG A 267 -11.66 -12.95 -31.07
N THR A 268 -12.03 -12.11 -32.04
CA THR A 268 -12.85 -10.91 -31.80
C THR A 268 -14.26 -11.32 -31.43
N SER A 269 -14.78 -10.77 -30.34
CA SER A 269 -16.18 -10.99 -29.96
C SER A 269 -17.12 -10.31 -30.96
N GLU A 270 -18.35 -10.83 -31.06
CA GLU A 270 -19.43 -10.19 -31.83
C GLU A 270 -19.71 -8.77 -31.33
N ILE A 271 -19.66 -8.55 -30.01
CA ILE A 271 -19.82 -7.23 -29.40
C ILE A 271 -18.79 -6.25 -29.96
N CYS A 272 -17.50 -6.61 -29.93
CA CYS A 272 -16.43 -5.76 -30.46
C CYS A 272 -16.57 -5.53 -31.97
N ARG A 273 -16.90 -6.56 -32.75
CA ARG A 273 -17.13 -6.43 -34.21
C ARG A 273 -18.28 -5.48 -34.53
N SER A 274 -19.36 -5.54 -33.74
CA SER A 274 -20.55 -4.70 -33.96
C SER A 274 -20.29 -3.21 -33.68
N LEU A 275 -19.22 -2.88 -32.96
CA LEU A 275 -18.83 -1.52 -32.62
C LEU A 275 -17.69 -1.00 -33.48
N ASP A 276 -17.09 -1.85 -34.30
CA ASP A 276 -15.93 -1.48 -35.10
C ASP A 276 -16.24 -0.31 -36.03
N LEU A 277 -15.32 0.64 -36.08
CA LEU A 277 -15.38 1.89 -36.84
C LEU A 277 -16.53 2.83 -36.45
N LYS A 278 -17.34 2.54 -35.42
CA LYS A 278 -18.35 3.46 -34.93
C LYS A 278 -17.72 4.64 -34.21
N VAL A 279 -18.30 5.82 -34.43
CA VAL A 279 -17.87 7.09 -33.85
C VAL A 279 -18.75 7.42 -32.64
N PHE A 280 -18.13 7.89 -31.57
CA PHE A 280 -18.79 8.28 -30.33
C PHE A 280 -18.19 9.57 -29.78
N ASP A 281 -19.01 10.34 -29.06
CA ASP A 281 -18.55 11.54 -28.37
C ASP A 281 -17.72 11.17 -27.13
N VAL A 282 -16.62 11.91 -26.90
CA VAL A 282 -15.70 11.69 -25.78
C VAL A 282 -16.40 11.87 -24.42
N ASP A 283 -17.31 12.83 -24.31
CA ASP A 283 -18.09 13.12 -23.09
C ASP A 283 -19.13 12.02 -22.76
N LYS A 284 -19.52 11.22 -23.75
CA LYS A 284 -20.47 10.10 -23.62
C LYS A 284 -19.77 8.74 -23.51
N ALA A 285 -18.45 8.71 -23.31
CA ALA A 285 -17.71 7.46 -23.17
C ALA A 285 -18.14 6.68 -21.92
N LYS A 286 -18.47 5.40 -22.12
CA LYS A 286 -18.94 4.46 -21.11
C LYS A 286 -18.30 3.10 -21.34
N VAL A 287 -17.50 2.69 -20.35
CA VAL A 287 -16.81 1.38 -20.37
C VAL A 287 -17.82 0.25 -20.45
N GLY A 288 -17.58 -0.70 -21.35
CA GLY A 288 -18.47 -1.84 -21.57
C GLY A 288 -19.69 -1.55 -22.46
N VAL A 289 -19.85 -0.31 -22.94
CA VAL A 289 -20.97 0.09 -23.82
C VAL A 289 -20.47 0.63 -25.16
N ASN A 290 -19.62 1.65 -25.14
CA ASN A 290 -18.98 2.24 -26.32
C ASN A 290 -17.47 2.46 -26.12
N MET A 291 -16.94 2.17 -24.92
CA MET A 291 -15.53 2.26 -24.59
C MET A 291 -15.01 0.92 -24.07
N ASN A 292 -13.79 0.55 -24.46
CA ASN A 292 -13.15 -0.67 -24.02
C ASN A 292 -12.79 -0.64 -22.51
N PRO A 293 -12.70 -1.81 -21.82
CA PRO A 293 -12.97 -3.16 -22.31
C PRO A 293 -14.47 -3.49 -22.38
N MET A 294 -14.85 -4.25 -23.41
CA MET A 294 -16.23 -4.73 -23.58
C MET A 294 -16.50 -6.07 -22.88
N HIS A 295 -15.43 -6.84 -22.64
CA HIS A 295 -15.51 -8.18 -22.08
C HIS A 295 -14.14 -8.58 -21.50
N PRO A 296 -14.04 -9.67 -20.71
CA PRO A 296 -12.76 -10.21 -20.30
C PRO A 296 -11.90 -10.56 -21.53
N HIS A 297 -10.60 -10.30 -21.47
CA HIS A 297 -9.67 -10.43 -22.60
C HIS A 297 -9.96 -9.52 -23.80
N CYS A 298 -10.72 -8.44 -23.63
CA CYS A 298 -10.89 -7.44 -24.70
C CYS A 298 -9.53 -6.92 -25.17
N ARG A 299 -9.40 -6.78 -26.49
CA ARG A 299 -8.22 -6.23 -27.18
C ARG A 299 -8.56 -5.02 -28.06
N SER A 300 -9.81 -4.57 -28.03
CA SER A 300 -10.21 -3.36 -28.74
C SER A 300 -9.56 -2.13 -28.12
N THR A 301 -9.45 -1.09 -28.93
CA THR A 301 -8.95 0.23 -28.55
C THR A 301 -9.86 1.31 -29.14
N THR A 302 -9.55 2.55 -28.86
CA THR A 302 -10.11 3.71 -29.53
C THR A 302 -9.01 4.52 -30.19
N VAL A 303 -9.39 5.31 -31.20
CA VAL A 303 -8.53 6.30 -31.85
C VAL A 303 -9.29 7.63 -31.95
N PRO A 304 -8.61 8.79 -32.00
CA PRO A 304 -9.26 10.05 -32.32
C PRO A 304 -10.02 9.96 -33.65
N TYR A 305 -11.21 10.54 -33.71
CA TYR A 305 -11.92 10.75 -34.98
C TYR A 305 -11.76 12.21 -35.39
N ILE A 306 -11.09 12.43 -36.52
CA ILE A 306 -10.83 13.75 -37.09
C ILE A 306 -11.27 13.69 -38.56
N PRO A 307 -12.36 14.37 -38.95
CA PRO A 307 -12.78 14.46 -40.35
C PRO A 307 -11.67 15.04 -41.23
N ASP A 308 -11.60 14.61 -42.50
CA ASP A 308 -10.61 15.12 -43.45
C ASP A 308 -10.77 16.65 -43.68
N GLU A 309 -12.00 17.17 -43.57
CA GLU A 309 -12.34 18.59 -43.69
C GLU A 309 -11.89 19.47 -42.49
N GLU A 310 -11.46 18.88 -41.37
CA GLU A 310 -10.98 19.63 -40.20
C GLU A 310 -9.49 20.02 -40.28
N PHE A 311 -8.75 19.45 -41.23
CA PHE A 311 -7.32 19.69 -41.46
C PHE A 311 -7.03 19.87 -42.95
N ASP A 312 -7.31 21.05 -43.50
CA ASP A 312 -6.72 21.48 -44.77
C ASP A 312 -5.21 21.74 -44.58
N GLU A 313 -4.39 21.31 -45.55
CA GLU A 313 -2.91 21.43 -45.53
C GLU A 313 -2.40 22.87 -45.29
N ASP A 314 -3.23 23.89 -45.52
CA ASP A 314 -2.91 25.31 -45.38
C ASP A 314 -3.51 26.01 -44.13
N GLU A 315 -4.36 25.36 -43.32
CA GLU A 315 -4.95 25.98 -42.12
C GLU A 315 -4.27 25.52 -40.82
N THR A 316 -3.18 26.20 -40.48
CA THR A 316 -2.57 26.12 -39.14
C THR A 316 -3.49 26.73 -38.09
N ARG A 317 -4.39 25.92 -37.51
CA ARG A 317 -5.16 26.33 -36.33
C ARG A 317 -4.30 26.26 -35.08
N VAL A 318 -3.87 27.43 -34.62
CA VAL A 318 -3.23 27.65 -33.32
C VAL A 318 -4.29 27.48 -32.23
N ALA A 319 -4.42 26.29 -31.66
CA ALA A 319 -5.21 26.08 -30.46
C ALA A 319 -4.49 26.75 -29.27
N ARG A 320 -4.99 27.91 -28.84
CA ARG A 320 -4.49 28.61 -27.65
C ARG A 320 -4.89 27.82 -26.39
N GLY A 321 -3.91 27.19 -25.76
CA GLY A 321 -3.99 26.74 -24.37
C GLY A 321 -3.81 27.92 -23.40
N HIS A 322 -4.36 27.80 -22.20
CA HIS A 322 -4.49 28.84 -21.16
C HIS A 322 -3.12 29.34 -20.59
N ASP A 323 -1.99 28.89 -21.12
CA ASP A 323 -0.63 29.16 -20.63
C ASP A 323 0.44 29.43 -21.73
N GLY A 324 0.06 29.59 -23.01
CA GLY A 324 0.74 30.58 -23.87
C GLY A 324 2.04 30.26 -24.61
N GLU A 325 2.54 29.03 -24.74
CA GLU A 325 3.67 28.73 -25.65
C GLU A 325 3.39 27.50 -26.52
N VAL A 326 3.53 27.68 -27.85
CA VAL A 326 3.28 26.67 -28.88
C VAL A 326 4.62 26.28 -29.50
N TYR A 327 4.88 24.99 -29.70
CA TYR A 327 6.16 24.51 -30.26
C TYR A 327 5.97 23.59 -31.45
N LYS A 328 6.96 23.53 -32.35
CA LYS A 328 6.93 22.61 -33.50
C LYS A 328 7.32 21.20 -33.06
N VAL A 329 6.55 20.20 -33.51
CA VAL A 329 6.86 18.77 -33.35
C VAL A 329 7.13 18.18 -34.74
N PRO A 330 8.40 18.07 -35.15
CA PRO A 330 8.74 17.54 -36.47
C PRO A 330 8.22 16.10 -36.68
N ALA A 331 7.81 15.77 -37.90
CA ALA A 331 7.32 14.44 -38.25
C ALA A 331 8.34 13.31 -37.97
N ASN A 332 9.65 13.61 -38.01
CA ASN A 332 10.73 12.67 -37.71
C ASN A 332 11.12 12.62 -36.22
N MET A 333 10.49 13.42 -35.35
CA MET A 333 10.75 13.39 -33.91
C MET A 333 10.33 12.05 -33.32
N LYS A 334 11.20 11.44 -32.51
CA LYS A 334 10.89 10.19 -31.82
C LYS A 334 10.20 10.47 -30.49
N TYR A 335 9.30 9.57 -30.09
CA TYR A 335 8.62 9.66 -28.79
C TYR A 335 9.60 9.77 -27.62
N GLU A 336 10.70 9.02 -27.65
CA GLU A 336 11.71 9.06 -26.58
C GLU A 336 12.35 10.44 -26.44
N ASP A 337 12.62 11.12 -27.57
CA ASP A 337 13.20 12.47 -27.58
C ASP A 337 12.17 13.52 -27.15
N TRP A 338 10.91 13.35 -27.55
CA TRP A 338 9.80 14.20 -27.11
C TRP A 338 9.56 14.07 -25.60
N TYR A 339 9.49 12.84 -25.10
CA TYR A 339 9.32 12.54 -23.69
C TYR A 339 10.48 13.13 -22.89
N LYS A 340 11.73 12.96 -23.34
CA LYS A 340 12.93 13.54 -22.71
C LYS A 340 12.94 15.06 -22.66
N LYS A 341 12.29 15.73 -23.60
CA LYS A 341 12.32 17.19 -23.73
C LYS A 341 11.16 17.87 -23.02
N TYR A 342 9.97 17.28 -23.09
CA TYR A 342 8.72 17.92 -22.63
C TYR A 342 8.15 17.27 -21.36
N VAL A 343 8.50 16.01 -21.09
CA VAL A 343 8.03 15.27 -19.91
C VAL A 343 9.13 15.10 -18.85
N LYS A 344 10.34 14.71 -19.27
CA LYS A 344 11.53 14.47 -18.42
C LYS A 344 12.51 15.65 -18.52
N GLY A 345 13.41 15.80 -17.53
CA GLY A 345 14.53 16.75 -17.60
C GLY A 345 14.50 17.94 -16.63
N ASN A 346 13.51 18.02 -15.73
CA ASN A 346 13.55 18.89 -14.56
C ASN A 346 13.52 18.04 -13.26
N PRO A 347 13.97 18.58 -12.11
CA PRO A 347 13.97 17.84 -10.84
C PRO A 347 12.60 17.27 -10.45
N GLU A 348 11.51 17.92 -10.85
CA GLU A 348 10.14 17.46 -10.61
C GLU A 348 9.79 16.18 -11.38
N ALA A 349 10.23 16.05 -12.63
CA ALA A 349 9.99 14.86 -13.43
C ALA A 349 10.77 13.64 -12.92
N GLU A 350 12.01 13.84 -12.46
CA GLU A 350 12.81 12.77 -11.83
C GLU A 350 12.20 12.30 -10.51
N LEU A 351 11.71 13.26 -9.72
CA LEU A 351 10.93 12.98 -8.51
C LEU A 351 9.68 12.17 -8.86
N GLN A 352 8.93 12.57 -9.88
CA GLN A 352 7.73 11.85 -10.32
C GLN A 352 8.03 10.42 -10.79
N GLU A 353 9.08 10.21 -11.58
CA GLU A 353 9.52 8.85 -11.97
C GLU A 353 9.85 8.00 -10.74
N THR A 354 10.52 8.59 -9.75
CA THR A 354 10.84 7.92 -8.48
C THR A 354 9.58 7.56 -7.70
N MET A 355 8.63 8.49 -7.59
CA MET A 355 7.35 8.29 -6.92
C MET A 355 6.53 7.19 -7.59
N LEU A 356 6.50 7.13 -8.92
CA LEU A 356 5.79 6.10 -9.67
C LEU A 356 6.45 4.72 -9.53
N LYS A 357 7.77 4.68 -9.53
CA LYS A 357 8.53 3.44 -9.32
C LYS A 357 8.26 2.82 -7.94
N HIS A 358 8.01 3.63 -6.92
CA HIS A 358 7.79 3.18 -5.54
C HIS A 358 6.32 3.25 -5.11
N ILE A 359 5.41 3.51 -6.04
CA ILE A 359 4.01 3.82 -5.78
C ILE A 359 3.29 2.76 -4.93
N TYR A 360 3.53 1.47 -5.20
CA TYR A 360 2.90 0.38 -4.47
C TYR A 360 3.33 0.37 -3.00
N GLY A 361 4.64 0.39 -2.74
CA GLY A 361 5.20 0.38 -1.40
C GLY A 361 4.88 1.67 -0.62
N ASP A 362 4.92 2.81 -1.29
CA ASP A 362 4.62 4.10 -0.67
C ASP A 362 3.15 4.23 -0.30
N ASN A 363 2.24 3.77 -1.16
CA ASN A 363 0.81 3.76 -0.85
C ASN A 363 0.50 2.86 0.34
N ALA A 364 1.14 1.67 0.41
CA ALA A 364 1.00 0.78 1.56
C ALA A 364 1.55 1.43 2.85
N GLN A 365 2.72 2.07 2.78
CA GLN A 365 3.31 2.78 3.91
C GLN A 365 2.45 3.97 4.36
N PHE A 366 1.92 4.74 3.40
CA PHE A 366 1.05 5.87 3.64
C PHE A 366 -0.23 5.47 4.38
N LYS A 367 -0.91 4.40 3.94
CA LYS A 367 -2.10 3.85 4.62
C LYS A 367 -1.77 3.46 6.07
N LYS A 368 -0.70 2.70 6.29
CA LYS A 368 -0.26 2.29 7.64
C LYS A 368 0.05 3.48 8.54
N TYR A 369 0.70 4.50 8.01
CA TYR A 369 1.03 5.69 8.77
C TYR A 369 -0.22 6.54 9.02
N LYS A 370 -1.18 6.59 8.09
CA LYS A 370 -2.47 7.27 8.26
C LYS A 370 -3.30 6.67 9.38
N ASP A 371 -3.35 5.35 9.47
CA ASP A 371 -4.06 4.66 10.55
C ASP A 371 -3.40 4.91 11.92
N LEU A 372 -2.07 5.06 11.94
CA LEU A 372 -1.30 5.27 13.17
C LEU A 372 -1.25 6.74 13.65
N LEU A 373 -1.03 7.67 12.72
CA LEU A 373 -0.73 9.08 13.00
C LEU A 373 -1.94 10.01 12.81
N GLY A 374 -2.96 9.57 12.06
CA GLY A 374 -4.21 10.32 11.89
C GLY A 374 -3.99 11.69 11.23
N LYS A 375 -4.34 12.76 11.95
CA LYS A 375 -4.32 14.16 11.47
C LYS A 375 -2.91 14.69 11.18
N GLU A 376 -1.89 14.09 11.77
CA GLU A 376 -0.48 14.48 11.62
C GLU A 376 0.15 13.97 10.31
N MET A 377 -0.61 13.22 9.50
CA MET A 377 -0.12 12.75 8.21
C MET A 377 -0.17 13.84 7.13
N PRO A 378 0.75 13.78 6.16
CA PRO A 378 0.57 14.47 4.88
C PRO A 378 -0.83 14.21 4.31
N LYS A 379 -1.45 15.26 3.74
CA LYS A 379 -2.86 15.23 3.31
C LYS A 379 -3.11 14.24 2.18
N SER A 380 -2.12 14.04 1.33
CA SER A 380 -2.18 13.14 0.17
C SER A 380 -0.97 12.21 0.10
N LEU A 381 -1.09 11.14 -0.69
CA LEU A 381 0.04 10.27 -1.02
C LEU A 381 1.15 11.06 -1.72
N GLU A 382 0.78 12.04 -2.56
CA GLU A 382 1.74 12.88 -3.26
C GLU A 382 2.59 13.69 -2.29
N ASP A 383 1.97 14.34 -1.30
CA ASP A 383 2.68 15.09 -0.26
C ASP A 383 3.59 14.18 0.58
N PHE A 384 3.13 12.95 0.85
CA PHE A 384 3.91 11.95 1.57
C PHE A 384 5.16 11.52 0.80
N GLN A 385 5.03 11.28 -0.51
CA GLN A 385 6.17 10.90 -1.33
C GLN A 385 7.12 12.09 -1.56
N LYS A 386 6.60 13.31 -1.74
CA LYS A 386 7.42 14.54 -1.78
C LYS A 386 8.27 14.65 -0.52
N LEU A 387 7.64 14.63 0.67
CA LEU A 387 8.35 14.60 1.96
C LEU A 387 9.44 13.52 2.00
N LYS A 388 9.10 12.29 1.59
CA LYS A 388 10.02 11.14 1.62
C LYS A 388 11.25 11.29 0.74
N TYR A 389 11.12 11.92 -0.42
CA TYR A 389 12.17 11.96 -1.45
C TYR A 389 12.85 13.32 -1.61
N THR A 390 12.28 14.40 -1.05
CA THR A 390 12.86 15.76 -1.13
C THR A 390 13.35 16.29 0.21
N ASP A 391 12.82 15.81 1.33
CA ASP A 391 13.13 16.32 2.68
C ASP A 391 13.58 15.18 3.61
N SER A 392 14.89 14.95 3.67
CA SER A 392 15.47 13.87 4.47
C SER A 392 15.20 14.04 5.98
N ASP A 393 15.19 15.28 6.46
CA ASP A 393 15.02 15.60 7.88
C ASP A 393 13.55 15.47 8.28
N GLY A 394 12.63 16.01 7.49
CA GLY A 394 11.19 15.81 7.67
C GLY A 394 10.79 14.34 7.56
N TRP A 395 11.38 13.58 6.64
CA TRP A 395 11.17 12.13 6.57
C TRP A 395 11.69 11.38 7.79
N LYS A 396 12.85 11.79 8.33
CA LYS A 396 13.40 11.22 9.57
C LYS A 396 12.49 11.52 10.76
N ASP A 397 12.01 12.75 10.88
CA ASP A 397 11.06 13.19 11.91
C ASP A 397 9.77 12.37 11.88
N LEU A 398 9.15 12.20 10.70
CA LEU A 398 7.92 11.42 10.56
C LEU A 398 8.11 9.95 10.97
N LYS A 399 9.25 9.34 10.61
CA LYS A 399 9.58 7.95 11.01
C LYS A 399 9.76 7.83 12.52
N GLU A 400 10.46 8.77 13.14
CA GLU A 400 10.67 8.80 14.58
C GLU A 400 9.36 9.03 15.33
N PHE A 401 8.50 9.92 14.84
CA PHE A 401 7.17 10.12 15.38
C PHE A 401 6.28 8.88 15.26
N ALA A 402 6.30 8.20 14.11
CA ALA A 402 5.61 6.91 13.95
C ALA A 402 6.10 5.86 14.96
N LYS A 403 7.41 5.77 15.19
CA LYS A 403 7.99 4.88 16.21
C LYS A 403 7.53 5.25 17.62
N TYR A 404 7.48 6.55 17.93
CA TYR A 404 6.98 7.06 19.20
C TYR A 404 5.51 6.69 19.41
N LYS A 405 4.65 6.94 18.41
CA LYS A 405 3.21 6.67 18.47
C LYS A 405 2.89 5.18 18.63
N ARG A 406 3.67 4.27 18.02
CA ARG A 406 3.53 2.81 18.26
C ARG A 406 3.77 2.43 19.71
N LYS A 407 4.74 3.08 20.37
CA LYS A 407 5.06 2.80 21.77
C LYS A 407 4.10 3.48 22.74
N TYR A 408 3.60 4.67 22.38
CA TYR A 408 2.70 5.47 23.21
C TYR A 408 1.46 5.90 22.40
N PRO A 409 0.49 4.99 22.17
CA PRO A 409 -0.63 5.24 21.25
C PRO A 409 -1.52 6.42 21.63
N GLU A 410 -1.61 6.76 22.91
CA GLU A 410 -2.43 7.88 23.38
C GLU A 410 -1.72 9.24 23.35
N SER A 411 -0.40 9.27 23.16
CA SER A 411 0.35 10.51 23.00
C SER A 411 0.26 11.03 21.57
N ASP A 412 0.21 12.34 21.38
CA ASP A 412 0.16 13.00 20.08
C ASP A 412 1.50 13.70 19.75
N ARG A 413 1.46 14.56 18.72
CA ARG A 413 2.60 15.31 18.21
C ARG A 413 3.20 16.25 19.26
N ALA A 414 2.38 16.87 20.10
CA ALA A 414 2.83 17.80 21.14
C ALA A 414 3.81 17.13 22.10
N TYR A 415 3.48 15.93 22.57
CA TYR A 415 4.37 15.18 23.48
C TYR A 415 5.65 14.68 22.80
N TYR A 416 5.59 14.38 21.50
CA TYR A 416 6.80 14.05 20.73
C TYR A 416 7.72 15.26 20.59
N ASP A 417 7.19 16.45 20.28
CA ASP A 417 7.98 17.66 20.14
C ASP A 417 8.56 18.14 21.50
N ILE A 418 7.84 17.95 22.61
CA ILE A 418 8.39 18.11 23.97
C ILE A 418 9.64 17.26 24.15
N ASN A 419 9.63 15.98 23.74
CA ASN A 419 10.79 15.11 23.85
C ASN A 419 11.98 15.63 23.03
N LYS A 420 11.74 16.17 21.83
CA LYS A 420 12.80 16.73 20.99
C LYS A 420 13.45 17.94 21.64
N GLU A 421 12.66 18.87 22.17
CA GLU A 421 13.19 20.09 22.79
C GLU A 421 13.88 19.79 24.13
N ILE A 422 13.32 18.89 24.95
CA ILE A 422 13.99 18.41 26.17
C ILE A 422 15.30 17.69 25.84
N GLN A 423 15.38 16.94 24.74
CA GLN A 423 16.63 16.29 24.33
C GLN A 423 17.73 17.33 24.05
N VAL A 424 17.41 18.45 23.39
CA VAL A 424 18.35 19.55 23.16
C VAL A 424 18.80 20.18 24.50
N LEU A 425 17.88 20.39 25.45
CA LEU A 425 18.23 20.91 26.78
C LEU A 425 19.12 19.95 27.58
N ARG A 426 18.87 18.63 27.46
CA ARG A 426 19.71 17.58 28.08
C ARG A 426 21.12 17.56 27.51
N GLU A 427 21.27 17.76 26.20
CA GLU A 427 22.58 17.84 25.54
C GLU A 427 23.37 19.07 25.97
N LYS A 428 22.67 20.18 26.27
CA LYS A 428 23.26 21.39 26.86
C LYS A 428 23.53 21.28 28.37
N GLY A 429 23.10 20.20 29.03
CA GLY A 429 23.26 20.01 30.47
C GLY A 429 22.30 20.82 31.34
N LEU A 430 21.24 21.40 30.76
CA LEU A 430 20.27 22.26 31.47
C LEU A 430 19.14 21.46 32.15
N VAL A 431 18.93 20.21 31.74
CA VAL A 431 17.88 19.33 32.28
C VAL A 431 18.47 17.97 32.67
N ASP A 432 17.99 17.39 33.77
CA ASP A 432 18.46 16.09 34.28
C ASP A 432 18.34 14.98 33.23
N LYS A 433 19.41 14.20 33.06
CA LYS A 433 19.48 13.09 32.09
C LYS A 433 18.46 11.97 32.38
N ARG A 434 17.85 11.92 33.56
CA ARG A 434 16.90 10.90 34.02
C ARG A 434 15.43 11.28 33.81
N ILE A 435 15.13 12.47 33.27
CA ILE A 435 13.76 12.99 33.14
C ILE A 435 12.78 11.99 32.49
N GLY A 436 13.25 11.20 31.51
CA GLY A 436 12.46 10.14 30.85
C GLY A 436 11.85 10.62 29.53
N ILE A 437 10.86 9.88 29.03
CA ILE A 437 10.17 10.19 27.77
C ILE A 437 8.80 10.79 28.09
N ALA A 438 8.54 12.02 27.64
CA ALA A 438 7.26 12.71 27.73
C ALA A 438 6.17 11.94 26.98
N ILE A 439 5.03 11.75 27.64
CA ILE A 439 3.85 11.05 27.15
C ILE A 439 2.58 11.77 27.65
N LYS A 440 1.45 11.52 26.98
CA LYS A 440 0.16 11.98 27.47
C LYS A 440 -0.09 11.42 28.88
N PRO A 441 -0.40 12.28 29.86
CA PRO A 441 -0.62 11.83 31.22
C PRO A 441 -1.88 10.96 31.26
N LYS A 442 -1.76 9.83 31.96
CA LYS A 442 -2.90 8.99 32.36
C LYS A 442 -2.96 9.01 33.88
N PRO A 443 -3.74 9.92 34.49
CA PRO A 443 -3.83 10.00 35.93
C PRO A 443 -4.25 8.66 36.54
N VAL A 444 -3.61 8.27 37.64
CA VAL A 444 -3.93 7.05 38.38
C VAL A 444 -4.11 7.35 39.85
N LYS A 445 -4.89 6.50 40.53
CA LYS A 445 -4.99 6.54 41.99
C LYS A 445 -3.71 5.96 42.60
N ILE A 446 -3.19 6.65 43.62
CA ILE A 446 -2.07 6.19 44.42
C ILE A 446 -2.58 5.09 45.38
N GLU A 447 -1.91 3.94 45.39
CA GLU A 447 -2.31 2.78 46.23
C GLU A 447 -1.47 2.67 47.51
N GLY A 448 -0.34 3.38 47.58
CA GLY A 448 0.54 3.36 48.73
C GLY A 448 1.67 4.40 48.62
N TYR A 449 2.38 4.61 49.72
CA TYR A 449 3.50 5.53 49.80
C TYR A 449 4.73 4.79 50.30
N ASP A 450 5.86 5.02 49.64
CA ASP A 450 7.15 4.65 50.23
C ASP A 450 7.38 5.51 51.50
N LYS A 451 7.80 4.88 52.59
CA LYS A 451 7.94 5.55 53.89
C LYS A 451 8.94 6.72 53.81
N HIS A 452 10.06 6.52 53.14
CA HIS A 452 11.06 7.57 52.94
C HIS A 452 10.54 8.69 52.01
N ALA A 453 9.69 8.34 51.03
CA ALA A 453 9.03 9.36 50.21
C ALA A 453 8.11 10.24 51.06
N LEU A 454 7.27 9.64 51.91
CA LEU A 454 6.33 10.38 52.76
C LEU A 454 7.04 11.32 53.74
N ASP A 455 8.12 10.87 54.39
CA ASP A 455 8.90 11.69 55.32
C ASP A 455 9.45 12.95 54.61
N ARG A 456 10.00 12.79 53.40
CA ARG A 456 10.50 13.91 52.58
C ARG A 456 9.40 14.85 52.07
N MET A 457 8.19 14.35 51.87
CA MET A 457 7.06 15.17 51.44
C MET A 457 6.63 16.11 52.58
N ILE A 458 6.56 15.58 53.80
CA ILE A 458 6.24 16.35 55.02
C ILE A 458 7.30 17.44 55.24
N GLU A 459 8.59 17.11 55.12
CA GLU A 459 9.69 18.09 55.21
C GLU A 459 9.57 19.24 54.19
N ARG A 460 8.95 18.97 53.04
CA ARG A 460 8.76 19.93 51.94
C ARG A 460 7.36 20.54 51.90
N ASN A 461 6.59 20.37 52.97
CA ASN A 461 5.29 21.00 53.17
C ASN A 461 4.25 20.69 52.07
N PHE A 462 4.24 19.44 51.56
CA PHE A 462 3.15 18.96 50.70
C PHE A 462 2.75 17.51 51.06
N GLY A 463 1.48 17.19 50.88
CA GLY A 463 0.87 15.98 51.39
C GLY A 463 0.44 14.95 50.35
N THR A 464 -0.25 13.92 50.84
CA THR A 464 -0.85 12.86 50.02
C THR A 464 -1.93 13.39 49.08
N GLU A 465 -2.73 14.36 49.54
CA GLU A 465 -3.77 15.05 48.76
C GLU A 465 -3.16 15.89 47.63
N ASP A 466 -2.11 16.67 47.92
CA ASP A 466 -1.38 17.46 46.91
C ASP A 466 -0.83 16.56 45.81
N SER A 467 -0.24 15.43 46.21
CA SER A 467 0.33 14.47 45.26
C SER A 467 -0.74 13.85 44.35
N ALA A 468 -1.91 13.54 44.90
CA ALA A 468 -3.06 13.09 44.12
C ALA A 468 -3.56 14.20 43.17
N ASP A 469 -3.58 15.46 43.62
CA ASP A 469 -3.94 16.61 42.81
C ASP A 469 -2.96 16.84 41.66
N TYR A 470 -1.66 16.68 41.90
CA TYR A 470 -0.61 16.80 40.88
C TYR A 470 -0.77 15.74 39.78
N ILE A 471 -1.07 14.49 40.16
CA ILE A 471 -1.31 13.41 39.19
C ILE A 471 -2.61 13.70 38.40
N LYS A 472 -3.69 14.06 39.11
CA LYS A 472 -4.99 14.34 38.50
C LYS A 472 -4.94 15.47 37.49
N ASN A 473 -4.24 16.56 37.81
CA ASN A 473 -4.13 17.77 36.99
C ASN A 473 -2.82 17.82 36.19
N SER A 474 -2.19 16.66 35.96
CA SER A 474 -0.95 16.60 35.20
C SER A 474 -1.17 16.97 33.74
N ILE A 475 -0.25 17.77 33.21
CA ILE A 475 -0.25 18.23 31.82
C ILE A 475 0.68 17.37 30.95
N VAL A 476 1.70 16.76 31.57
CA VAL A 476 2.59 15.78 30.96
C VAL A 476 2.96 14.70 31.97
N ALA A 477 3.21 13.49 31.49
CA ALA A 477 3.86 12.46 32.27
C ALA A 477 5.18 12.04 31.59
N PHE A 478 6.17 11.64 32.37
CA PHE A 478 7.42 11.11 31.86
C PHE A 478 7.57 9.64 32.23
N SER A 479 7.66 8.79 31.22
CA SER A 479 8.00 7.37 31.37
C SER A 479 9.50 7.22 31.58
N GLN A 480 9.90 6.82 32.78
CA GLN A 480 11.29 6.66 33.20
C GLN A 480 11.69 5.18 33.31
N PHE A 481 12.99 4.89 33.25
CA PHE A 481 13.57 3.55 33.43
C PHE A 481 12.85 2.45 32.62
N LYS A 482 12.68 2.66 31.30
CA LYS A 482 11.97 1.72 30.40
C LYS A 482 10.50 1.45 30.78
N GLY A 483 9.85 2.37 31.51
CA GLY A 483 8.44 2.27 31.88
C GLY A 483 8.19 1.71 33.27
N THR A 484 9.23 1.51 34.09
CA THR A 484 9.08 1.07 35.48
C THR A 484 8.45 2.14 36.36
N ARG A 485 8.71 3.42 36.06
CA ARG A 485 8.23 4.58 36.83
C ARG A 485 7.59 5.60 35.90
N THR A 486 6.59 6.31 36.41
CA THR A 486 5.96 7.43 35.71
C THR A 486 5.97 8.65 36.61
N THR A 487 6.48 9.77 36.09
CA THR A 487 6.52 11.06 36.79
C THR A 487 5.51 12.02 36.17
N PHE A 488 4.53 12.46 36.95
CA PHE A 488 3.46 13.36 36.52
C PHE A 488 3.83 14.80 36.87
N TYR A 489 3.84 15.68 35.88
CA TYR A 489 4.07 17.11 36.05
C TYR A 489 2.76 17.87 35.89
N SER A 490 2.46 18.73 36.87
CA SER A 490 1.34 19.67 36.85
C SER A 490 1.84 21.09 37.06
N ASN A 491 0.96 22.07 36.93
CA ASN A 491 1.30 23.46 37.25
C ASN A 491 1.52 23.72 38.75
N LYS A 492 1.20 22.76 39.63
CA LYS A 492 1.32 22.90 41.08
C LYS A 492 2.47 22.09 41.68
N GLY A 493 2.97 21.10 40.95
CA GLY A 493 4.02 20.22 41.43
C GLY A 493 4.14 18.93 40.62
N VAL A 494 5.01 18.05 41.09
CA VAL A 494 5.40 16.79 40.45
C VAL A 494 5.20 15.63 41.42
N ALA A 495 4.70 14.52 40.91
CA ALA A 495 4.60 13.27 41.66
C ALA A 495 5.07 12.08 40.81
N THR A 496 5.92 11.22 41.38
CA THR A 496 6.41 10.01 40.73
C THR A 496 5.86 8.77 41.40
N ILE A 497 5.36 7.85 40.58
CA ILE A 497 4.90 6.54 41.02
C ILE A 497 5.71 5.40 40.41
N LEU A 498 5.68 4.25 41.07
CA LEU A 498 6.11 2.98 40.52
C LEU A 498 4.94 2.29 39.82
N ASN A 499 5.08 1.90 38.55
CA ASN A 499 3.96 1.39 37.77
C ASN A 499 3.50 -0.02 38.18
N SER A 500 4.34 -0.80 38.88
CA SER A 500 4.00 -2.17 39.29
C SER A 500 2.97 -2.24 40.41
N ASN A 501 3.01 -1.31 41.35
CA ASN A 501 2.14 -1.28 42.52
C ASN A 501 1.42 0.06 42.72
N LYS A 502 1.69 1.05 41.86
CA LYS A 502 1.17 2.43 41.94
C LYS A 502 1.53 3.14 43.25
N ASN A 503 2.64 2.73 43.88
CA ASN A 503 3.14 3.44 45.06
C ASN A 503 3.83 4.72 44.65
N MET A 504 3.58 5.79 45.39
CA MET A 504 4.32 7.03 45.26
C MET A 504 5.72 6.87 45.87
N ILE A 505 6.74 7.32 45.14
CA ILE A 505 8.15 7.14 45.53
C ILE A 505 8.93 8.46 45.68
N THR A 506 8.45 9.55 45.09
CA THR A 506 9.01 10.91 45.27
C THR A 506 8.07 11.95 44.68
N GLY A 507 8.22 13.21 45.08
CA GLY A 507 7.50 14.35 44.52
C GLY A 507 8.13 15.68 44.95
N TRP A 508 7.68 16.77 44.35
CA TRP A 508 8.10 18.13 44.64
C TRP A 508 6.93 19.09 44.43
N SER A 509 6.79 20.09 45.30
CA SER A 509 5.89 21.21 45.04
C SER A 509 6.48 22.12 43.96
N LYS A 510 5.67 22.97 43.33
CA LYS A 510 6.19 23.99 42.42
C LYS A 510 7.21 24.93 43.08
N ALA A 511 7.10 25.18 44.39
CA ALA A 511 8.04 26.04 45.11
C ALA A 511 9.46 25.44 45.17
N ASP A 512 9.58 24.12 44.98
CA ASP A 512 10.84 23.38 45.01
C ASP A 512 11.41 23.10 43.61
N PHE A 513 10.84 23.71 42.56
CA PHE A 513 11.36 23.53 41.20
C PHE A 513 12.72 24.20 41.08
N ASP A 514 13.68 23.46 40.54
CA ASP A 514 14.94 23.99 40.08
C ASP A 514 14.80 24.61 38.68
N GLU A 515 15.85 25.30 38.23
CA GLU A 515 15.91 25.92 36.91
C GLU A 515 15.60 24.90 35.79
N GLY A 516 16.07 23.65 35.94
CA GLY A 516 15.78 22.56 35.01
C GLY A 516 14.30 22.18 34.96
N SER A 517 13.62 22.12 36.12
CA SER A 517 12.19 21.84 36.22
C SER A 517 11.34 22.96 35.64
N ASP A 518 11.73 24.21 35.84
CA ASP A 518 11.07 25.37 35.24
C ASP A 518 11.22 25.35 33.70
N LEU A 519 12.41 25.06 33.18
CA LEU A 519 12.63 24.89 31.73
C LEU A 519 11.79 23.75 31.15
N ILE A 520 11.67 22.62 31.86
CA ILE A 520 10.77 21.53 31.44
C ILE A 520 9.33 22.04 31.32
N MET A 521 8.86 22.78 32.32
CA MET A 521 7.48 23.30 32.32
C MET A 521 7.27 24.37 31.25
N GLU A 522 8.26 25.20 30.95
CA GLU A 522 8.21 26.15 29.83
C GLU A 522 8.01 25.42 28.50
N VAL A 523 8.82 24.39 28.23
CA VAL A 523 8.69 23.55 27.03
C VAL A 523 7.32 22.88 26.98
N VAL A 524 6.86 22.30 28.09
CA VAL A 524 5.56 21.61 28.12
C VAL A 524 4.41 22.57 27.84
N ASN A 525 4.43 23.76 28.44
CA ASN A 525 3.40 24.77 28.26
C ASN A 525 3.37 25.31 26.81
N LYS A 526 4.50 25.36 26.12
CA LYS A 526 4.59 25.75 24.70
C LYS A 526 3.78 24.84 23.78
N TYR A 527 3.71 23.53 24.06
CA TYR A 527 3.06 22.55 23.17
C TYR A 527 1.67 22.10 23.63
N VAL A 528 1.38 22.07 24.93
CA VAL A 528 0.15 21.46 25.47
C VAL A 528 -0.94 22.49 25.82
N ARG A 529 -0.62 23.79 25.95
CA ARG A 529 -1.60 24.83 26.30
C ARG A 529 -2.24 25.55 25.10
N LYS A 530 -2.45 24.88 23.97
CA LYS A 530 -3.22 25.44 22.85
C LYS A 530 -4.56 24.76 22.68
#